data_AF-A0A2E7HQA4-F1
#
_entry.id   AF-A0A2E7HQA4-F1
#
_cell.length_a   1.000
_cell.length_b   1.000
_cell.length_c   1.000
_cell.angle_alpha   90.00
_cell.angle_beta   90.00
_cell.angle_gamma   90.00
#
_symmetry.space_group_name_H-M   'P 1'
#
loop_
_entity.id
_entity.type
_entity.pdbx_description
1 polymer ?
#
loop_
_entity_poly.entity_id
_entity_poly.type
_entity_poly.pdbx_seq_one_letter_code
_entity_poly.pdbx_strand_id
1 'polypeptide(L)'
;MSKRHLKFHAAKQGWTCGRCQGLLKPGYRVSDGVVCCLDCDACVRCPVESLKMGTRDVSFALKSFVAYRDRYKCRMCEQKVGIAYEIDHTKALQRGGSNLASNLELLCNSCHGRKSYLEQMGVVLQDGEYRSIYFEH
;
A
#
# COMPACT_ATOMS: atom_id res chain seq x y z
N MET A 1 29.96 7.02 16.32
CA MET A 1 28.83 6.59 17.18
C MET A 1 27.91 5.69 16.34
N SER A 2 27.94 4.39 16.63
CA SER A 2 27.32 3.32 15.83
C SER A 2 25.82 3.52 15.59
N LYS A 3 25.39 3.49 14.32
CA LYS A 3 23.98 3.46 13.91
C LYS A 3 23.37 2.12 14.37
N ARG A 4 22.85 2.09 15.60
CA ARG A 4 22.06 0.96 16.10
C ARG A 4 20.77 0.89 15.30
N HIS A 5 20.73 -0.03 14.33
CA HIS A 5 19.50 -0.42 13.65
C HIS A 5 18.48 -0.90 14.70
N LEU A 6 17.47 -0.07 14.98
CA LEU A 6 16.34 -0.45 15.81
C LEU A 6 15.55 -1.54 15.08
N LYS A 7 15.55 -2.76 15.62
CA LYS A 7 14.78 -3.89 15.10
C LYS A 7 13.34 -3.75 15.57
N PHE A 8 12.41 -3.62 14.63
CA PHE A 8 10.98 -3.75 14.89
C PHE A 8 10.64 -5.24 14.77
N HIS A 9 10.08 -5.82 15.82
CA HIS A 9 9.58 -7.19 15.76
C HIS A 9 8.12 -7.13 15.30
N ALA A 10 7.81 -7.86 14.22
CA ALA A 10 6.42 -8.10 13.83
C ALA A 10 5.75 -8.92 14.93
N ALA A 11 4.86 -8.31 15.71
CA ALA A 11 4.04 -9.01 16.67
C ALA A 11 2.67 -9.30 16.04
N LYS A 12 1.99 -10.36 16.52
CA LYS A 12 0.66 -10.80 16.05
C LYS A 12 -0.43 -9.70 16.09
N GLN A 13 -0.18 -8.56 16.74
CA GLN A 13 -1.17 -7.49 16.98
C GLN A 13 -0.68 -6.08 16.58
N GLY A 14 0.47 -5.95 15.90
CA GLY A 14 1.00 -4.66 15.45
C GLY A 14 2.53 -4.55 15.46
N TRP A 15 3.04 -3.35 15.20
CA TRP A 15 4.46 -3.00 15.26
C TRP A 15 4.84 -2.56 16.68
N THR A 16 5.98 -3.00 17.21
CA THR A 16 6.53 -2.53 18.50
C THR A 16 7.79 -1.71 18.28
N CYS A 17 7.91 -0.55 18.94
CA CYS A 17 9.13 0.24 18.89
C CYS A 17 10.16 -0.34 19.87
N GLY A 18 11.33 -0.75 19.35
CA GLY A 18 12.41 -1.37 20.13
C GLY A 18 13.05 -0.47 21.21
N ARG A 19 12.63 0.79 21.32
CA ARG A 19 13.05 1.72 22.38
C ARG A 19 12.04 1.77 23.55
N CYS A 20 10.74 1.65 23.31
CA CYS A 20 9.72 1.79 24.36
C CYS A 20 8.94 0.50 24.68
N GLN A 21 9.13 -0.59 23.92
CA GLN A 21 8.46 -1.90 24.09
C GLN A 21 6.91 -1.85 24.14
N GLY A 22 6.29 -0.69 23.89
CA GLY A 22 4.83 -0.51 23.90
C GLY A 22 4.17 -0.97 22.61
N LEU A 23 2.98 -1.59 22.74
CA LEU A 23 2.07 -1.89 21.64
C LEU A 23 1.60 -0.57 21.02
N LEU A 24 1.92 -0.32 19.75
CA LEU A 24 1.44 0.87 19.03
C LEU A 24 -0.08 0.77 18.80
N LYS A 25 -0.87 1.32 19.71
CA LYS A 25 -2.25 1.77 19.49
C LYS A 25 -2.39 3.19 20.05
N PRO A 26 -2.98 4.17 19.37
CA PRO A 26 -2.87 4.61 17.98
C PRO A 26 -1.80 5.73 17.88
N GLY A 27 -0.52 5.39 18.10
CA GLY A 27 0.54 6.35 18.39
C GLY A 27 1.66 6.44 17.35
N TYR A 28 1.38 6.56 16.05
CA TYR A 28 2.45 6.73 15.06
C TYR A 28 2.14 7.75 13.96
N ARG A 29 3.18 8.43 13.47
CA ARG A 29 3.16 9.33 12.30
C ARG A 29 3.98 8.70 11.18
N VAL A 30 3.51 8.80 9.94
CA VAL A 30 4.29 8.39 8.76
C VAL A 30 4.61 9.63 7.94
N SER A 31 5.89 9.86 7.65
CA SER A 31 6.38 10.89 6.73
C SER A 31 7.55 10.33 5.93
N ASP A 32 7.58 10.55 4.61
CA ASP A 32 8.72 10.26 3.75
C ASP A 32 9.31 8.84 3.87
N GLY A 33 8.44 7.83 3.97
CA GLY A 33 8.88 6.43 4.09
C GLY A 33 9.46 6.08 5.47
N VAL A 34 9.23 6.92 6.47
CA VAL A 34 9.65 6.75 7.85
C VAL A 34 8.41 6.66 8.73
N VAL A 35 8.37 5.66 9.61
CA VAL A 35 7.37 5.54 10.67
C VAL A 35 7.99 6.02 11.96
N CYS A 36 7.40 7.05 12.56
CA CYS A 36 7.84 7.62 13.82
C CYS A 36 6.80 7.31 14.90
N CYS A 37 7.28 6.79 16.04
CA CYS A 37 6.47 6.63 17.24
C CYS A 37 6.12 8.01 17.80
N LEU A 38 4.83 8.29 18.03
CA LEU A 38 4.35 9.57 18.57
C LEU A 38 4.73 9.79 20.04
N ASP A 39 5.08 8.73 20.76
CA ASP A 39 5.39 8.81 22.19
C ASP A 39 6.88 9.07 22.50
N CYS A 40 7.78 8.83 21.54
CA CYS A 40 9.23 8.97 21.79
C CYS A 40 10.04 9.48 20.60
N ASP A 41 9.39 9.94 19.53
CA ASP A 41 9.99 10.40 18.26
C ASP A 41 11.00 9.42 17.64
N ALA A 42 10.99 8.15 18.08
CA ALA A 42 11.81 7.12 17.50
C ALA A 42 11.28 6.79 16.11
N CYS A 43 12.08 7.15 15.10
CA CYS A 43 11.78 6.94 13.70
C CYS A 43 12.53 5.71 13.18
N VAL A 44 11.81 4.85 12.47
CA VAL A 44 12.42 3.81 11.64
C VAL A 44 12.02 3.98 10.20
N ARG A 45 12.97 3.62 9.32
CA ARG A 45 12.65 3.41 7.91
C ARG A 45 11.55 2.36 7.86
N CYS A 46 10.42 2.71 7.26
CA CYS A 46 9.26 1.87 7.18
C CYS A 46 9.69 0.54 6.55
N PRO A 47 9.55 -0.62 7.24
CA PRO A 47 10.08 -1.89 6.76
C PRO A 47 9.27 -2.48 5.59
N VAL A 48 8.40 -1.68 4.95
CA VAL A 48 7.50 -2.11 3.85
C VAL A 48 8.22 -2.58 2.60
N GLU A 49 9.53 -2.34 2.46
CA GLU A 49 10.36 -3.00 1.43
C GLU A 49 10.45 -4.53 1.63
N SER A 50 10.15 -5.03 2.83
CA SER A 50 10.39 -6.42 3.25
C SER A 50 9.12 -7.29 3.32
N LEU A 51 7.93 -6.76 3.03
CA LEU A 51 6.69 -7.55 2.98
C LEU A 51 6.56 -8.27 1.62
N LYS A 52 7.47 -9.23 1.37
CA LYS A 52 7.42 -10.23 0.27
C LYS A 52 7.12 -11.60 0.92
N MET A 53 6.44 -12.58 0.34
CA MET A 53 5.85 -12.84 -0.99
C MET A 53 5.03 -14.14 -0.82
N GLY A 54 3.94 -14.35 -1.57
CA GLY A 54 3.43 -15.71 -1.80
C GLY A 54 1.94 -15.84 -2.11
N THR A 55 1.11 -14.88 -1.72
CA THR A 55 -0.35 -14.96 -1.92
C THR A 55 -0.82 -13.89 -2.91
N ARG A 56 -1.85 -14.21 -3.71
CA ARG A 56 -2.58 -13.22 -4.52
C ARG A 56 -3.20 -12.13 -3.63
N ASP A 57 -3.42 -12.44 -2.36
CA ASP A 57 -4.01 -11.55 -1.39
C ASP A 57 -3.00 -10.57 -0.80
N VAL A 58 -3.33 -9.29 -0.90
CA VAL A 58 -2.66 -8.19 -0.22
C VAL A 58 -2.97 -8.29 1.28
N SER A 59 -1.94 -8.38 2.12
CA SER A 59 -2.12 -8.49 3.58
C SER A 59 -2.86 -7.28 4.14
N PHE A 60 -3.64 -7.48 5.22
CA PHE A 60 -4.40 -6.40 5.86
C PHE A 60 -3.53 -5.19 6.22
N ALA A 61 -2.33 -5.43 6.77
CA ALA A 61 -1.38 -4.38 7.11
C ALA A 61 -0.93 -3.57 5.88
N LEU A 62 -0.71 -4.23 4.75
CA LEU A 62 -0.35 -3.58 3.49
C LEU A 62 -1.54 -2.78 2.93
N LYS A 63 -2.77 -3.31 3.03
CA LYS A 63 -3.97 -2.57 2.64
C LYS A 63 -4.14 -1.28 3.46
N SER A 64 -3.99 -1.36 4.77
CA SER A 64 -4.07 -0.19 5.66
C SER A 64 -2.98 0.85 5.35
N PHE A 65 -1.76 0.40 5.06
CA PHE A 65 -0.66 1.29 4.67
C PHE A 65 -0.97 2.03 3.37
N VAL A 66 -1.42 1.33 2.33
CA VAL A 66 -1.75 1.94 1.03
C VAL A 66 -2.91 2.94 1.18
N ALA A 67 -3.94 2.60 1.95
CA ALA A 67 -5.06 3.50 2.21
C ALA A 67 -4.62 4.80 2.89
N TYR A 68 -3.75 4.69 3.90
CA TYR A 68 -3.17 5.85 4.57
C TYR A 68 -2.27 6.67 3.64
N ARG A 69 -1.38 6.02 2.87
CA ARG A 69 -0.50 6.65 1.86
C ARG A 69 -1.31 7.48 0.87
N ASP A 70 -2.41 6.92 0.39
CA ASP A 70 -3.30 7.56 -0.58
C ASP A 70 -4.27 8.56 0.07
N ARG A 71 -4.11 8.83 1.38
CA ARG A 71 -4.91 9.78 2.16
C ARG A 71 -6.42 9.48 2.09
N TYR A 72 -6.77 8.20 1.97
CA TYR A 72 -8.15 7.76 1.72
C TYR A 72 -8.78 8.47 0.51
N LYS A 73 -8.00 8.69 -0.56
CA LYS A 73 -8.49 9.23 -1.82
C LYS A 73 -8.32 8.19 -2.92
N CYS A 74 -9.37 8.02 -3.73
CA CYS A 74 -9.33 7.19 -4.91
C CYS A 74 -8.25 7.71 -5.88
N ARG A 75 -7.35 6.84 -6.33
CA ARG A 75 -6.28 7.22 -7.28
C ARG A 75 -6.76 7.47 -8.70
N MET A 76 -8.00 7.10 -9.03
CA MET A 76 -8.61 7.35 -10.35
C MET A 76 -9.51 8.59 -10.40
N CYS A 77 -10.37 8.80 -9.41
CA CYS A 77 -11.33 9.93 -9.41
C CYS A 77 -11.00 11.02 -8.38
N GLU A 78 -9.94 10.82 -7.59
CA GLU A 78 -9.42 11.73 -6.56
C GLU A 78 -10.38 12.07 -5.41
N GLN A 79 -11.58 11.45 -5.41
CA GLN A 79 -12.57 11.62 -4.36
C GLN A 79 -12.13 10.93 -3.07
N LYS A 80 -12.42 11.58 -1.94
CA LYS A 80 -12.21 10.98 -0.63
C LYS A 80 -13.19 9.84 -0.43
N VAL A 81 -12.69 8.69 -0.03
CA VAL A 81 -13.48 7.50 0.28
C VAL A 81 -13.61 7.32 1.78
N GLY A 82 -14.72 6.73 2.21
CA GLY A 82 -14.94 6.31 3.59
C GLY A 82 -14.32 4.93 3.84
N ILE A 83 -15.11 4.03 4.43
CA ILE A 83 -14.71 2.65 4.70
C ILE A 83 -14.85 1.72 3.47
N ALA A 84 -15.61 2.15 2.46
CA ALA A 84 -15.89 1.36 1.26
C ALA A 84 -14.85 1.68 0.17
N TYR A 85 -13.78 0.90 0.13
CA TYR A 85 -12.72 0.98 -0.87
C TYR A 85 -12.03 -0.37 -1.04
N GLU A 86 -11.35 -0.53 -2.17
CA GLU A 86 -10.48 -1.66 -2.44
C GLU A 86 -9.05 -1.18 -2.67
N ILE A 87 -8.09 -2.04 -2.30
CA ILE A 87 -6.69 -1.84 -2.64
C ILE A 87 -6.36 -2.77 -3.79
N ASP A 88 -6.04 -2.17 -4.93
CA ASP A 88 -5.90 -2.85 -6.20
C ASP A 88 -4.51 -2.64 -6.80
N HIS A 89 -4.11 -3.50 -7.73
CA HIS A 89 -2.78 -3.41 -8.35
C HIS A 89 -2.78 -2.41 -9.50
N THR A 90 -1.97 -1.35 -9.45
CA THR A 90 -1.81 -0.40 -10.58
C THR A 90 -1.50 -1.14 -11.89
N LYS A 91 -0.55 -2.09 -11.86
CA LYS A 91 -0.36 -3.10 -12.91
C LYS A 91 -0.80 -4.46 -12.40
N ALA A 92 -1.80 -5.08 -13.04
CA ALA A 92 -2.33 -6.38 -12.65
C ALA A 92 -1.25 -7.49 -12.56
N LEU A 93 -1.39 -8.41 -11.61
CA LEU A 93 -0.44 -9.53 -11.40
C LEU A 93 -0.23 -10.37 -12.66
N GLN A 94 -1.31 -10.68 -13.40
CA GLN A 94 -1.24 -11.47 -14.64
C GLN A 94 -0.45 -10.78 -15.76
N ARG A 95 -0.22 -9.47 -15.63
CA ARG A 95 0.53 -8.64 -16.60
C ARG A 95 1.95 -8.34 -16.11
N GLY A 96 2.43 -9.03 -15.06
CA GLY A 96 3.75 -8.78 -14.46
C GLY A 96 3.75 -7.70 -13.39
N GLY A 97 2.60 -7.42 -12.78
CA GLY A 97 2.49 -6.61 -11.56
C GLY A 97 3.17 -7.25 -10.34
N SER A 98 3.39 -6.45 -9.30
CA SER A 98 3.95 -6.92 -8.02
C SER A 98 3.05 -6.58 -6.83
N ASN A 99 3.21 -7.31 -5.72
CA ASN A 99 2.58 -6.99 -4.43
C ASN A 99 3.31 -5.89 -3.64
N LEU A 100 4.24 -5.17 -4.28
CA LEU A 100 4.91 -4.05 -3.62
C LEU A 100 3.92 -2.90 -3.45
N ALA A 101 4.03 -2.16 -2.35
CA ALA A 101 3.18 -1.00 -2.12
C ALA A 101 3.21 0.00 -3.29
N SER A 102 4.35 0.13 -3.98
CA SER A 102 4.50 0.98 -5.17
C SER A 102 3.60 0.59 -6.35
N ASN A 103 3.13 -0.65 -6.41
CA ASN A 103 2.21 -1.16 -7.44
C ASN A 103 0.79 -1.35 -6.90
N LEU A 104 0.48 -0.83 -5.72
CA LEU A 104 -0.86 -0.87 -5.13
C LEU A 104 -1.43 0.53 -5.05
N GLU A 105 -2.74 0.65 -5.24
CA GLU A 105 -3.49 1.91 -5.21
C GLU A 105 -4.85 1.73 -4.56
N LEU A 106 -5.32 2.77 -3.85
CA LEU A 106 -6.68 2.80 -3.32
C LEU A 106 -7.67 3.21 -4.42
N LEU A 107 -8.72 2.41 -4.61
CA LEU A 107 -9.81 2.67 -5.54
C LEU A 107 -11.16 2.63 -4.80
N CYS A 108 -12.08 3.53 -5.16
CA CYS A 108 -13.48 3.37 -4.78
C CYS A 108 -14.13 2.24 -5.59
N ASN A 109 -15.22 1.67 -5.08
CA ASN A 109 -15.89 0.52 -5.69
C ASN A 109 -16.26 0.74 -7.17
N SER A 110 -16.68 1.95 -7.55
CA SER A 110 -17.03 2.29 -8.94
C SER A 110 -15.81 2.34 -9.86
N CYS A 111 -14.72 2.98 -9.44
CA CYS A 111 -13.47 3.02 -10.19
C CYS A 111 -12.84 1.64 -10.30
N HIS A 112 -12.84 0.87 -9.20
CA HIS A 112 -12.37 -0.51 -9.18
C HIS A 112 -13.15 -1.37 -10.18
N GLY A 113 -14.48 -1.36 -10.13
CA GLY A 113 -15.31 -2.12 -11.06
C GLY A 113 -15.08 -1.74 -12.54
N ARG A 114 -14.95 -0.43 -12.82
CA ARG A 114 -14.61 0.05 -14.17
C ARG A 114 -13.24 -0.47 -14.63
N LYS A 115 -12.23 -0.42 -13.76
CA LYS A 115 -10.89 -0.91 -14.07
C LYS A 115 -10.90 -2.41 -14.35
N SER A 116 -11.49 -3.22 -13.48
CA SER A 116 -11.58 -4.67 -13.67
C SER A 116 -12.30 -5.04 -14.97
N TYR A 117 -13.38 -4.34 -15.31
CA TYR A 117 -14.10 -4.55 -16.57
C TYR A 117 -13.23 -4.21 -17.80
N LEU A 118 -12.53 -3.07 -17.77
CA LEU A 118 -11.65 -2.68 -18.88
C LEU A 118 -10.50 -3.67 -19.03
N GLU A 119 -9.89 -4.10 -17.93
CA GLU A 119 -8.80 -5.07 -17.96
C GLU A 119 -9.23 -6.42 -18.53
N GLN A 120 -10.47 -6.85 -18.26
CA GLN A 120 -11.09 -8.04 -18.85
C GLN A 120 -11.31 -7.89 -20.36
N MET A 121 -11.67 -6.67 -20.81
CA MET A 121 -11.77 -6.31 -22.23
C MET A 121 -10.41 -6.04 -22.89
N GLY A 122 -9.30 -6.29 -22.18
CA GLY A 122 -7.96 -6.07 -22.67
C GLY A 122 -7.56 -4.60 -22.82
N VAL A 123 -8.23 -3.70 -22.12
CA VAL A 123 -7.91 -2.26 -22.06
C VAL A 123 -7.29 -1.94 -20.71
N VAL A 124 -6.11 -1.33 -20.70
CA VAL A 124 -5.41 -0.90 -19.48
C VAL A 124 -5.22 0.61 -19.46
N LEU A 125 -5.23 1.20 -18.26
CA LEU A 125 -4.80 2.59 -18.09
C LEU A 125 -3.28 2.62 -17.88
N GLN A 126 -2.56 3.17 -18.85
CA GLN A 126 -1.11 3.29 -18.80
C GLN A 126 -0.72 4.74 -19.15
N ASP A 127 0.11 5.36 -18.31
CA ASP A 127 0.57 6.74 -18.48
C ASP A 127 -0.57 7.77 -18.63
N GLY A 128 -1.72 7.49 -18.02
CA GLY A 128 -2.92 8.33 -18.10
C GLY A 128 -3.81 8.09 -19.33
N GLU A 129 -3.46 7.14 -20.20
CA GLU A 129 -4.20 6.80 -21.41
C GLU A 129 -4.74 5.37 -21.38
N TYR A 130 -5.93 5.15 -21.94
CA TYR A 130 -6.48 3.81 -22.13
C TYR A 130 -5.88 3.17 -23.38
N ARG A 131 -5.19 2.04 -23.22
CA ARG A 131 -4.53 1.31 -24.30
C ARG A 131 -5.07 -0.10 -24.41
N SER A 132 -5.31 -0.55 -25.64
CA SER A 132 -5.62 -1.95 -25.93
C SER A 132 -4.33 -2.78 -25.92
N ILE A 133 -4.38 -3.94 -25.30
CA ILE A 133 -3.24 -4.87 -25.22
C ILE A 133 -3.20 -5.89 -26.35
N TYR A 134 -4.21 -5.89 -27.22
CA TYR A 134 -4.32 -6.85 -28.31
C TYR A 134 -3.54 -6.45 -29.58
N PHE A 135 -2.87 -5.28 -29.56
CA PHE A 135 -2.22 -4.71 -30.75
C PHE A 135 -0.72 -4.42 -30.58
N GLU A 136 -0.09 -4.82 -29.47
CA GLU A 136 1.38 -4.75 -29.33
C GLU A 136 2.01 -6.04 -29.90
N HIS A 137 2.35 -6.00 -31.19
CA HIS A 137 3.26 -6.92 -31.87
C HIS A 137 4.56 -6.20 -32.21
#